data_AF-A0A8J3VGZ6-F1
#
_entry.id   AF-A0A8J3VGZ6-F1
#
_cell.length_a   1.000
_cell.length_b   1.000
_cell.length_c   1.000
_cell.angle_alpha   90.00
_cell.angle_beta   90.00
_cell.angle_gamma   90.00
#
_symmetry.space_group_name_H-M   'P 1'
#
loop_
_entity.id
_entity.type
_entity.pdbx_description
1 polymer ?
#
loop_
_entity_poly.entity_id
_entity_poly.type
_entity_poly.pdbx_seq_one_letter_code
_entity_poly.pdbx_strand_id
1 'polypeptide(L)' 'MAPDSAANERARLLIRQLRDPTLPDESADALLTELERLLGYPRVSDLLFNSDPELSDDEMVEKALEYKPFAL' A
#
# COMPACT_ATOMS: atom_id res chain seq x y z
N MET A 1 -10.92 6.75 -20.36
CA MET A 1 -10.05 5.66 -19.87
C MET A 1 -9.26 6.24 -18.71
N ALA A 2 -9.67 5.94 -17.47
CA ALA A 2 -8.98 6.45 -16.29
C ALA A 2 -7.63 5.68 -16.16
N PRO A 3 -6.47 6.36 -16.15
CA PRO A 3 -5.17 5.69 -16.21
C PRO A 3 -4.77 4.91 -14.93
N ASP A 4 -5.59 4.91 -13.87
CA ASP A 4 -5.15 4.44 -12.55
C ASP A 4 -5.83 3.14 -12.04
N SER A 5 -6.81 2.57 -12.75
CA SER A 5 -7.55 1.40 -12.21
C SER A 5 -6.70 0.14 -12.04
N ALA A 6 -5.76 -0.14 -12.97
CA ALA A 6 -4.97 -1.37 -12.92
C ALA A 6 -3.89 -1.34 -11.83
N ALA A 7 -3.26 -0.18 -11.60
CA ALA A 7 -2.29 0.00 -10.52
C ALA A 7 -2.98 -0.03 -9.16
N ASN A 8 -4.13 0.63 -9.04
CA ASN A 8 -4.93 0.65 -7.81
C ASN A 8 -5.47 -0.75 -7.47
N GLU A 9 -5.94 -1.50 -8.46
CA GLU A 9 -6.40 -2.88 -8.25
C GLU A 9 -5.25 -3.79 -7.80
N ARG A 10 -4.05 -3.65 -8.41
CA ARG A 10 -2.85 -4.36 -7.96
C ARG A 10 -2.48 -4.01 -6.52
N ALA A 11 -2.50 -2.72 -6.17
CA ALA A 11 -2.17 -2.25 -4.83
C ALA A 11 -3.12 -2.86 -3.78
N ARG A 12 -4.43 -2.90 -4.05
CA ARG A 12 -5.42 -3.55 -3.16
C ARG A 12 -5.16 -5.04 -2.97
N LEU A 13 -4.80 -5.76 -4.03
CA LEU A 13 -4.46 -7.17 -3.94
C LEU A 13 -3.22 -7.41 -3.08
N LEU A 14 -2.21 -6.55 -3.18
CA LEU A 14 -1.01 -6.61 -2.35
C LEU A 14 -1.34 -6.32 -0.88
N ILE A 15 -2.14 -5.28 -0.60
CA ILE A 15 -2.60 -4.94 0.76
C ILE A 15 -3.32 -6.13 1.39
N ARG A 16 -4.23 -6.75 0.65
CA ARG A 16 -4.99 -7.90 1.15
C ARG A 16 -4.10 -9.11 1.46
N GLN A 17 -3.06 -9.35 0.67
CA GLN A 17 -2.07 -10.39 0.96
C GLN A 17 -1.22 -10.04 2.19
N LEU A 18 -0.84 -8.77 2.36
CA LEU A 18 -0.07 -8.30 3.51
C LEU A 18 -0.85 -8.35 4.84
N ARG A 19 -2.18 -8.28 4.78
CA ARG A 19 -3.07 -8.50 5.93
C ARG A 19 -3.21 -9.98 6.31
N ASP A 20 -2.76 -10.89 5.45
CA ASP A 20 -2.85 -12.32 5.73
C ASP A 20 -1.81 -12.71 6.79
N PRO A 21 -2.23 -13.18 7.99
CA PRO A 21 -1.31 -13.50 9.08
C PRO A 21 -0.50 -14.78 8.83
N THR A 22 -0.78 -15.51 7.75
CA THR A 22 -0.05 -16.72 7.34
C THR A 22 1.06 -16.42 6.34
N LEU A 23 1.15 -15.18 5.85
CA LEU A 23 2.19 -14.74 4.95
C LEU A 23 3.55 -14.73 5.67
N PRO A 24 4.59 -15.39 5.13
CA PRO A 24 5.92 -15.35 5.72
C PRO A 24 6.56 -13.96 5.54
N ASP A 25 7.35 -13.51 6.53
CA ASP A 25 7.98 -12.19 6.54
C ASP A 25 8.80 -11.88 5.28
N GLU A 26 9.48 -12.88 4.70
CA GLU A 26 10.25 -12.73 3.45
C GLU A 26 9.36 -12.31 2.26
N SER A 27 8.15 -12.88 2.20
CA SER A 27 7.16 -12.53 1.18
C SER A 27 6.53 -11.18 1.49
N ALA A 28 6.28 -10.88 2.77
CA ALA A 28 5.75 -9.59 3.19
C ALA A 28 6.66 -8.44 2.78
N ASP A 29 7.98 -8.56 2.98
CA ASP A 29 8.95 -7.53 2.60
C ASP A 29 8.98 -7.26 1.08
N ALA A 30 8.91 -8.33 0.27
CA ALA A 30 8.84 -8.22 -1.18
C ALA A 30 7.53 -7.54 -1.64
N LEU A 31 6.39 -7.92 -1.07
CA LEU A 31 5.09 -7.31 -1.38
C LEU A 31 5.03 -5.85 -0.93
N LEU A 32 5.59 -5.50 0.23
CA LEU A 32 5.71 -4.13 0.72
C LEU A 32 6.55 -3.28 -0.24
N THR A 33 7.71 -3.78 -0.67
CA THR A 33 8.59 -3.09 -1.61
C THR A 33 7.89 -2.83 -2.96
N GLU A 34 7.11 -3.80 -3.45
CA GLU A 34 6.34 -3.62 -4.68
C GLU A 34 5.21 -2.61 -4.49
N LEU A 35 4.52 -2.64 -3.35
CA LEU A 35 3.47 -1.71 -2.99
C LEU A 35 3.99 -0.27 -2.83
N GLU A 36 5.18 -0.09 -2.23
CA GLU A 36 5.88 1.20 -2.15
C GLU A 36 6.16 1.77 -3.54
N ARG A 37 6.64 0.95 -4.47
CA ARG A 37 6.92 1.38 -5.85
C ARG A 37 5.66 1.72 -6.63
N LEU A 38 4.58 0.97 -6.43
CA LEU A 38 3.31 1.20 -7.10
C LEU A 38 2.64 2.50 -6.63
N LEU A 39 2.66 2.76 -5.32
CA LEU A 39 1.99 3.91 -4.71
C LEU A 39 2.90 5.14 -4.61
N GLY A 40 4.22 4.96 -4.71
CA GLY A 40 5.21 6.03 -4.49
C GLY A 40 5.30 6.50 -3.04
N TYR A 41 4.75 5.72 -2.09
CA TYR A 41 4.72 6.04 -0.67
C TYR A 41 5.89 5.37 0.06
N PRO A 42 6.85 6.12 0.62
CA PRO A 42 7.88 5.53 1.47
C PRO A 42 7.26 5.12 2.81
N ARG A 43 7.40 3.85 3.21
CA ARG A 43 6.87 3.24 4.46
C ARG A 43 5.38 2.91 4.44
N VAL A 44 4.89 2.20 3.41
CA VAL A 44 3.48 1.76 3.40
C VAL A 44 3.16 0.83 4.56
N SER A 45 4.13 0.11 5.11
CA SER A 45 3.94 -0.73 6.30
C SER A 45 3.48 0.10 7.51
N ASP A 46 4.00 1.30 7.68
CA ASP A 46 3.55 2.23 8.73
C ASP A 46 2.09 2.63 8.46
N LEU A 47 1.77 2.97 7.20
CA LEU A 47 0.38 3.26 6.81
C LEU A 47 -0.56 2.06 7.00
N LEU A 48 -0.09 0.83 6.84
CA LEU A 48 -0.90 -0.38 6.95
C LEU A 48 -1.10 -0.83 8.40
N PHE A 49 -0.03 -0.86 9.18
CA PHE A 49 -0.02 -1.46 10.53
C PHE A 49 -0.09 -0.44 11.66
N ASN A 50 0.23 0.83 11.38
CA ASN A 50 0.28 1.92 12.36
C ASN A 50 -0.80 3.00 12.13
N SER A 51 -1.72 2.78 11.18
CA SER A 51 -2.89 3.64 11.01
C SER A 51 -3.95 3.37 12.07
N ASP A 52 -4.34 4.41 12.79
CA ASP A 52 -5.47 4.39 13.72
C ASP A 52 -6.42 5.57 13.41
N PRO A 53 -7.68 5.32 13.01
CA PRO A 53 -8.31 4.01 12.80
C PRO A 53 -7.73 3.25 11.59
N GLU A 54 -7.89 1.93 11.59
CA GLU A 54 -7.45 1.05 10.49
C GLU A 54 -8.11 1.48 9.17
N LEU A 55 -7.31 1.78 8.15
CA LEU A 55 -7.80 2.23 6.84
C LEU A 55 -8.34 1.04 6.05
N SER A 56 -9.38 1.24 5.25
CA SER A 56 -9.80 0.25 4.25
C SER A 56 -8.77 0.12 3.12
N ASP A 57 -8.80 -0.98 2.35
CA ASP A 57 -7.88 -1.19 1.22
C ASP A 57 -7.93 -0.02 0.20
N ASP A 58 -9.13 0.48 -0.10
CA ASP A 58 -9.36 1.66 -0.95
C ASP A 58 -8.75 2.93 -0.34
N GLU A 59 -9.10 3.24 0.91
CA GLU A 59 -8.64 4.45 1.61
C GLU A 59 -7.12 4.48 1.76
N MET A 60 -6.49 3.32 1.97
CA MET A 60 -5.05 3.21 2.05
C MET A 60 -4.40 3.58 0.71
N VAL A 61 -4.91 3.05 -0.41
CA VAL A 61 -4.41 3.38 -1.75
C VAL A 61 -4.58 4.86 -2.04
N GLU A 62 -5.77 5.42 -1.76
CA GLU A 62 -6.03 6.84 -1.96
C GLU A 62 -5.07 7.70 -1.13
N LYS A 63 -4.92 7.42 0.16
CA LYS A 63 -4.04 8.16 1.07
C LYS A 63 -2.56 8.03 0.70
N ALA A 64 -2.16 6.87 0.19
CA ALA A 64 -0.81 6.65 -0.30
C ALA A 64 -0.53 7.44 -1.59
N LEU A 65 -1.49 7.52 -2.51
CA LEU A 65 -1.40 8.32 -3.74
C LEU A 65 -1.50 9.83 -3.46
N GLU A 66 -2.26 10.23 -2.44
CA GLU A 66 -2.33 11.62 -1.98
C GLU A 66 -1.03 12.09 -1.32
N TYR A 67 -0.23 11.16 -0.80
CA TYR A 67 1.06 11.47 -0.22
C TYR A 67 2.00 12.01 -1.30
N LYS A 68 2.14 13.32 -1.29
CA LYS A 68 3.18 14.01 -2.05
C LYS A 68 4.36 14.17 -1.10
N PRO A 69 5.53 13.58 -1.39
CA PRO A 69 6.71 13.87 -0.59
C PRO A 69 6.89 15.39 -0.61
N PHE A 70 6.86 15.99 0.58
CA PHE A 70 7.17 17.40 0.73
C PHE A 70 8.54 17.60 0.09
N ALA A 71 8.57 18.36 -1.02
CA ALA A 71 9.83 18.87 -1.54
C ALA A 71 10.44 19.68 -0.40
N LEU A 72 11.59 19.19 0.10
CA LEU A 72 12.41 19.79 1.14
C LEU A 72 12.55 21.31 0.98
#